data_AF-A0A074W3J4-F1
#
_entry.id   AF-A0A074W3J4-F1
#
_cell.length_a   1.000
_cell.length_b   1.000
_cell.length_c   1.000
_cell.angle_alpha   90.00
_cell.angle_beta   90.00
_cell.angle_gamma   90.00
#
_symmetry.space_group_name_H-M   'P 1'
#
loop_
_entity.id
_entity.type
_entity.pdbx_description
1 polymer ?
#
loop_
_entity_poly.entity_id
_entity_poly.type
_entity_poly.pdbx_seq_one_letter_code
_entity_poly.pdbx_strand_id
1 'polypeptide(L)'
;VMWWWFFSSSSFYGDFNLSNTVEGVDGEYYINMYQHLPTTPLAVYELIQGKRYFYVLYNKQGKKIWRSPHYAYLSDGGIHSFMLPTKKSNLLKYFDEGRKIVDITNKIN
;
A
#
# COMPACT_ATOMS: atom_id res chain seq x y z
N VAL A 1 10.72 17.19 22.80
CA VAL A 1 10.32 15.91 22.17
C VAL A 1 8.88 16.06 21.67
N MET A 2 8.68 16.75 20.53
CA MET A 2 7.33 17.10 20.01
C MET A 2 7.20 16.88 18.49
N TRP A 3 8.27 16.38 17.85
CA TRP A 3 8.31 16.14 16.41
C TRP A 3 7.56 14.87 15.98
N TRP A 4 7.41 13.90 16.88
CA TRP A 4 6.70 12.63 16.61
C TRP A 4 5.18 12.78 16.44
N TRP A 5 4.59 13.93 16.79
CA TRP A 5 3.15 14.16 16.71
C TRP A 5 2.69 14.70 15.34
N PHE A 6 3.62 15.14 14.48
CA PHE A 6 3.30 15.73 13.17
C PHE A 6 3.52 14.79 11.99
N PHE A 7 4.12 13.61 12.21
CA PHE A 7 4.28 12.61 11.16
C PHE A 7 3.12 11.63 11.26
N SER A 8 2.23 11.64 10.26
CA SER A 8 1.28 10.54 10.06
C SER A 8 2.08 9.23 10.06
N SER A 9 1.64 8.23 10.83
CA SER A 9 2.18 6.84 10.83
C SER A 9 2.43 6.34 9.42
N SER A 10 1.49 6.67 8.55
CA SER A 10 1.48 6.26 7.16
C SER A 10 2.52 6.96 6.28
N SER A 11 3.18 8.00 6.80
CA SER A 11 4.34 8.67 6.18
C SER A 11 5.67 8.00 6.55
N PHE A 12 5.70 7.13 7.56
CA PHE A 12 6.89 6.40 7.98
C PHE A 12 6.69 4.89 7.77
N TYR A 13 7.30 4.35 6.72
CA TYR A 13 7.26 2.93 6.40
C TYR A 13 8.57 2.48 5.78
N GLY A 14 8.88 1.19 5.94
CA GLY A 14 10.11 0.56 5.48
C GLY A 14 10.11 -0.92 5.81
N ASP A 15 11.29 -1.53 5.81
CA ASP A 15 11.42 -2.98 5.94
C ASP A 15 10.81 -3.54 7.24
N PHE A 16 10.84 -2.76 8.33
CA PHE A 16 10.31 -3.17 9.64
C PHE A 16 8.78 -3.39 9.65
N ASN A 17 8.02 -2.81 8.72
CA ASN A 17 6.58 -3.01 8.59
C ASN A 17 6.17 -3.48 7.20
N LEU A 18 7.11 -3.92 6.38
CA LEU A 18 6.83 -4.55 5.09
C LEU A 18 6.22 -5.93 5.35
N SER A 19 5.01 -6.15 4.87
CA SER A 19 4.30 -7.42 5.05
C SER A 19 4.36 -8.31 3.81
N ASN A 20 4.34 -7.71 2.61
CA ASN A 20 4.41 -8.46 1.37
C ASN A 20 4.85 -7.55 0.21
N THR A 21 5.38 -8.17 -0.84
CA THR A 21 5.66 -7.55 -2.13
C THR A 21 5.00 -8.38 -3.21
N VAL A 22 4.22 -7.73 -4.08
CA VAL A 22 3.65 -8.36 -5.27
C VAL A 22 4.28 -7.73 -6.50
N GLU A 23 4.92 -8.56 -7.31
CA GLU A 23 5.56 -8.13 -8.55
C GLU A 23 4.55 -8.09 -9.71
N GLY A 24 4.72 -7.12 -10.60
CA GLY A 24 3.96 -7.02 -11.83
C GLY A 24 4.41 -8.08 -12.83
N VAL A 25 3.49 -8.49 -13.71
CA VAL A 25 3.72 -9.59 -14.67
C VAL A 25 4.90 -9.32 -15.61
N ASP A 26 5.20 -8.06 -15.93
CA ASP A 26 6.30 -7.67 -16.81
C ASP A 26 7.52 -7.13 -16.06
N GLY A 27 7.51 -7.17 -14.71
CA GLY A 27 8.60 -6.72 -13.85
C GLY A 27 8.85 -5.21 -13.86
N GLU A 28 8.02 -4.40 -14.52
CA GLU A 28 8.24 -2.94 -14.55
C GLU A 28 7.78 -2.23 -13.28
N TYR A 29 6.86 -2.86 -12.55
CA TYR A 29 6.27 -2.32 -11.34
C TYR A 29 6.13 -3.42 -10.29
N TYR A 30 6.16 -3.01 -9.04
CA TYR A 30 5.82 -3.86 -7.90
C TYR A 30 5.06 -3.04 -6.87
N ILE A 31 4.26 -3.72 -6.06
CA ILE A 31 3.54 -3.10 -4.95
C ILE A 31 4.02 -3.69 -3.65
N ASN A 32 4.40 -2.81 -2.72
CA ASN A 32 4.66 -3.22 -1.34
C ASN A 32 3.40 -2.99 -0.51
N MET A 33 3.08 -3.98 0.30
CA MET A 33 2.04 -3.93 1.30
C MET A 33 2.70 -3.72 2.66
N TYR A 34 2.38 -2.60 3.30
CA TYR A 34 2.91 -2.28 4.61
C TYR A 34 1.84 -2.42 5.67
N GLN A 35 2.19 -3.06 6.78
CA GLN A 35 1.34 -3.08 7.95
C GLN A 35 1.29 -1.67 8.55
N HIS A 36 0.08 -1.20 8.85
CA HIS A 36 -0.10 0.07 9.53
C HIS A 36 0.47 -0.02 10.95
N LEU A 37 1.34 0.91 11.31
CA LEU A 37 1.83 1.02 12.69
C LEU A 37 0.86 1.83 13.54
N PRO A 38 0.54 1.39 14.77
CA PRO A 38 -0.27 2.19 15.66
C PRO A 38 0.57 3.40 16.14
N THR A 39 0.16 4.61 15.78
CA THR A 39 0.83 5.85 16.26
C THR A 39 0.19 6.44 17.50
N THR A 40 -0.91 5.87 17.99
CA THR A 40 -1.57 6.28 19.22
C THR A 40 -1.98 5.04 20.03
N PRO A 41 -2.09 5.13 21.37
CA PRO A 41 -2.60 4.03 22.19
C PRO A 41 -3.98 3.53 21.74
N LEU A 42 -4.86 4.42 21.26
CA LEU A 42 -6.15 4.04 20.68
C LEU A 42 -5.98 3.23 19.39
N ALA A 43 -5.01 3.59 18.54
CA ALA A 43 -4.68 2.83 17.34
C ALA A 43 -4.09 1.44 17.65
N VAL A 44 -3.44 1.26 18.82
CA VAL A 44 -3.03 -0.08 19.29
C VAL A 44 -4.25 -0.95 19.55
N TYR A 45 -5.29 -0.40 20.19
CA TYR A 45 -6.55 -1.11 20.45
C TYR A 45 -7.27 -1.51 19.15
N GLU A 46 -7.30 -0.62 18.15
CA GLU A 46 -7.85 -0.94 16.82
C GLU A 46 -7.04 -1.98 16.05
N LEU A 47 -5.73 -2.07 16.30
CA LEU A 47 -4.86 -3.09 15.69
C LEU A 47 -5.12 -4.49 16.24
N ILE A 48 -5.51 -4.58 17.51
CA ILE A 48 -5.99 -5.83 18.12
C ILE A 48 -7.29 -6.30 17.45
N GLN A 49 -8.06 -5.38 16.85
CA GLN A 49 -9.30 -5.71 16.12
C GLN A 49 -9.08 -6.13 14.65
N GLY A 50 -7.88 -6.00 14.09
CA GLY A 50 -7.58 -6.49 12.75
C GLY A 50 -6.28 -5.96 12.15
N LYS A 51 -5.62 -6.77 11.32
CA LYS A 51 -4.41 -6.34 10.61
C LYS A 51 -4.78 -5.39 9.47
N ARG A 52 -4.47 -4.10 9.64
CA ARG A 52 -4.68 -3.04 8.63
C ARG A 52 -3.42 -2.83 7.81
N TYR A 53 -3.58 -2.69 6.50
CA TYR A 53 -2.50 -2.50 5.55
C TYR A 53 -2.72 -1.29 4.67
N PHE A 54 -1.65 -0.74 4.11
CA PHE A 54 -1.73 0.17 2.99
C PHE A 54 -0.74 -0.24 1.91
N TYR A 55 -0.96 0.25 0.69
CA TYR A 55 -0.20 -0.17 -0.47
C TYR A 55 0.58 0.98 -1.05
N VAL A 56 1.79 0.70 -1.50
CA VAL A 56 2.64 1.65 -2.20
C VAL A 56 3.15 1.00 -3.47
N LEU A 57 2.87 1.63 -4.60
CA LEU A 57 3.31 1.21 -5.91
C LEU A 57 4.65 1.85 -6.24
N TYR A 58 5.57 1.04 -6.73
CA TYR A 58 6.89 1.44 -7.18
C TYR A 58 7.12 0.99 -8.62
N ASN A 59 8.01 1.69 -9.32
CA ASN A 59 8.62 1.15 -10.53
C ASN A 59 9.81 0.24 -10.18
N LYS A 60 10.34 -0.48 -11.16
CA LYS A 60 11.47 -1.40 -11.01
C LYS A 60 12.76 -0.77 -10.47
N GLN A 61 12.91 0.56 -10.55
CA GLN A 61 14.03 1.30 -9.97
C GLN A 61 13.80 1.69 -8.50
N GLY A 62 12.66 1.33 -7.91
CA GLY A 62 12.29 1.69 -6.54
C GLY A 62 11.75 3.11 -6.36
N LYS A 63 11.44 3.83 -7.44
CA LYS A 63 10.76 5.14 -7.37
C LYS A 63 9.30 4.92 -6.99
N LYS A 64 8.84 5.59 -5.94
CA LYS A 64 7.42 5.60 -5.54
C LYS A 64 6.58 6.32 -6.61
N ILE A 65 5.57 5.63 -7.11
CA ILE A 65 4.64 6.14 -8.13
C ILE A 65 3.29 6.52 -7.50
N TRP A 66 2.77 5.67 -6.61
CA TRP A 66 1.45 5.85 -6.03
C TRP A 66 1.35 5.23 -4.64
N ARG A 67 0.38 5.68 -3.84
CA ARG A 67 0.05 5.12 -2.53
C ARG A 67 -1.48 5.08 -2.36
N SER A 68 -2.00 4.06 -1.70
CA SER A 68 -3.43 3.95 -1.39
C SER A 68 -3.90 5.06 -0.46
N PRO A 69 -5.09 5.65 -0.73
CA PRO A 69 -5.67 6.67 0.14
C PRO A 69 -6.23 6.09 1.44
N HIS A 70 -6.62 4.80 1.43
CA HIS A 70 -7.25 4.11 2.54
C HIS A 70 -6.46 2.87 2.99
N TYR A 71 -6.81 2.39 4.18
CA TYR A 71 -6.31 1.13 4.73
C TYR A 71 -7.22 -0.01 4.31
N ALA A 72 -6.63 -1.14 3.94
CA ALA A 72 -7.34 -2.36 3.66
C ALA A 72 -7.26 -3.33 4.85
N TYR A 73 -8.33 -4.08 5.05
CA TYR A 73 -8.39 -5.20 5.99
C TYR A 73 -7.95 -6.49 5.30
N LEU A 74 -7.08 -7.27 5.94
CA LEU A 74 -7.01 -8.70 5.64
C LEU A 74 -8.23 -9.36 6.28
N SER A 75 -9.29 -9.59 5.50
CA SER A 75 -10.18 -10.71 5.82
C SER A 75 -9.44 -12.01 5.52
N ASP A 76 -9.88 -13.13 6.11
CA ASP A 76 -9.27 -14.47 6.00
C ASP A 76 -9.05 -14.98 4.57
N GLY A 77 -9.53 -14.25 3.56
CA GLY A 77 -9.39 -14.54 2.15
C GLY A 77 -8.35 -13.70 1.41
N GLY A 78 -7.44 -12.97 2.08
CA GLY A 78 -6.27 -12.33 1.44
C GLY A 78 -6.57 -11.25 0.39
N ILE A 79 -5.60 -10.37 0.13
CA ILE A 79 -5.71 -9.43 -0.99
C ILE A 79 -5.22 -10.16 -2.25
N HIS A 80 -6.12 -10.88 -2.90
CA HIS A 80 -5.77 -11.80 -3.98
C HIS A 80 -5.83 -11.21 -5.40
N SER A 81 -6.19 -9.94 -5.59
CA SER A 81 -6.35 -9.41 -6.95
C SER A 81 -5.79 -7.99 -7.10
N PHE A 82 -4.46 -7.92 -7.22
CA PHE A 82 -3.82 -6.78 -7.84
C PHE A 82 -3.70 -7.01 -9.34
N MET A 83 -4.11 -6.02 -10.13
CA MET A 83 -3.66 -5.89 -11.51
C MET A 83 -2.72 -4.70 -11.54
N LEU A 84 -1.43 -4.98 -11.55
CA LEU A 84 -0.42 -3.93 -11.57
C LEU A 84 -0.29 -3.36 -12.99
N PRO A 85 0.13 -2.08 -13.10
CA PRO A 85 0.52 -1.47 -14.35
C PRO A 85 1.61 -2.28 -15.06
N THR A 86 1.69 -2.11 -16.38
CA THR A 86 2.66 -2.75 -17.27
C THR A 86 3.14 -1.73 -18.30
N LYS A 87 4.12 -2.08 -19.14
CA LYS A 87 4.54 -1.26 -20.30
C LYS A 87 3.39 -0.86 -21.21
N LYS A 88 2.34 -1.67 -21.27
CA LYS A 88 1.20 -1.51 -22.20
C LYS A 88 -0.05 -0.92 -21.55
N SER A 89 -0.09 -0.82 -20.22
CA SER A 89 -1.27 -0.39 -19.47
C SER A 89 -0.87 0.31 -18.18
N ASN A 90 -1.32 1.54 -18.02
CA ASN A 90 -1.10 2.35 -16.82
C ASN A 90 -2.20 2.18 -15.77
N LEU A 91 -2.98 1.11 -15.85
CA LEU A 91 -4.08 0.86 -14.92
C LEU A 91 -3.61 0.02 -13.74
N LEU A 92 -3.80 0.54 -12.54
CA LEU A 92 -3.72 -0.20 -11.29
C LEU A 92 -5.13 -0.60 -10.85
N LYS A 93 -5.37 -1.88 -10.62
CA LYS A 93 -6.61 -2.37 -10.00
C LYS A 93 -6.29 -3.09 -8.70
N TYR A 94 -7.08 -2.82 -7.69
CA TYR A 94 -6.95 -3.47 -6.38
C TYR A 94 -8.33 -3.63 -5.74
N PHE A 95 -8.42 -4.48 -4.73
CA PHE A 95 -9.64 -4.68 -3.96
C PHE A 95 -9.48 -4.05 -2.57
N ASP A 96 -10.44 -3.21 -2.20
CA ASP A 96 -10.54 -2.53 -0.91
C ASP A 96 -12.01 -2.18 -0.66
N GLU A 97 -12.68 -3.00 0.15
CA GLU A 97 -14.15 -2.97 0.35
C GLU A 97 -14.97 -3.00 -0.96
N GLY A 98 -14.35 -3.45 -2.05
CA GLY A 98 -14.84 -3.39 -3.41
C GLY A 98 -13.71 -3.25 -4.44
N ARG A 99 -14.02 -3.43 -5.73
CA ARG A 99 -13.01 -3.26 -6.79
C ARG A 99 -12.75 -1.76 -7.02
N LYS A 100 -11.50 -1.34 -6.87
CA LYS A 100 -11.01 0.00 -7.20
C LYS A 100 -10.13 -0.05 -8.44
N ILE A 101 -10.28 0.94 -9.31
CA ILE A 101 -9.46 1.12 -10.53
C ILE A 101 -8.86 2.52 -10.46
N VAL A 102 -7.54 2.60 -10.60
CA VAL A 102 -6.77 3.83 -10.59
C VAL A 102 -5.98 3.92 -11.87
N ASP A 103 -6.16 5.01 -12.61
CA ASP A 103 -5.30 5.37 -13.73
C ASP A 103 -4.11 6.17 -13.22
N ILE A 104 -2.90 5.66 -13.45
CA ILE A 104 -1.65 6.29 -13.00
C ILE A 104 -0.87 6.93 -14.16
N THR A 105 -1.48 7.13 -15.32
CA THR A 105 -0.83 7.75 -16.51
C THR A 105 -0.16 9.08 -16.15
N ASN A 106 -0.83 9.93 -15.37
CA ASN A 106 -0.28 11.23 -14.92
C ASN A 106 0.86 11.12 -13.89
N LYS A 107 1.22 9.91 -13.45
CA LYS A 107 2.24 9.66 -12.42
C LYS A 107 3.49 8.92 -12.94
N ILE A 108 3.48 8.47 -14.19
CA ILE A 108 4.55 7.63 -14.79
C ILE A 108 5.61 8.46 -15.56
N ASN A 109 5.47 9.79 -15.65
CA ASN A 109 6.49 10.64 -16.30
C ASN A 109 7.91 10.48 -15.71
#